data_AF-A0A357V1H7-F1
#
_entry.id   AF-A0A357V1H7-F1
#
_cell.length_a   1.000
_cell.length_b   1.000
_cell.length_c   1.000
_cell.angle_alpha   90.00
_cell.angle_beta   90.00
_cell.angle_gamma   90.00
#
_symmetry.space_group_name_H-M   'P 1'
#
loop_
_entity.id
_entity.type
_entity.pdbx_description
1 polymer ?
#
loop_
_entity_poly.entity_id
_entity_poly.type
_entity_poly.pdbx_seq_one_letter_code
_entity_poly.pdbx_strand_id
1 'polypeptide(L)' 'PNTILLDEPSMGLAPQLVEEIFEIVKALNEKEGVSILLAEQNTMIALKYADYGYILENGRVVMDG' A
#
# COMPACT_ATOMS: atom_id res chain seq x y z
N PRO A 1 -13.34 12.51 3.65
CA PRO A 1 -12.63 12.11 2.41
C PRO A 1 -12.90 10.64 2.14
N ASN A 2 -13.32 10.27 0.93
CA ASN A 2 -13.71 8.88 0.64
C ASN A 2 -12.52 8.04 0.15
N THR A 3 -11.38 8.69 -0.12
CA THR A 3 -10.20 8.04 -0.70
C THR A 3 -8.91 8.72 -0.26
N ILE A 4 -7.87 7.92 -0.04
CA ILE A 4 -6.49 8.37 0.22
C ILE A 4 -5.58 7.79 -0.88
N LEU A 5 -4.67 8.62 -1.41
CA LEU A 5 -3.57 8.19 -2.26
C LEU A 5 -2.26 8.33 -1.50
N LEU A 6 -1.44 7.28 -1.51
CA LEU A 6 -0.09 7.28 -0.94
C LEU A 6 0.90 6.90 -2.03
N ASP A 7 1.88 7.77 -2.25
CA ASP A 7 2.96 7.56 -3.23
C ASP A 7 4.29 7.43 -2.48
N GLU A 8 4.87 6.24 -2.52
CA GLU A 8 6.12 5.86 -1.85
C GLU A 8 6.20 6.24 -0.34
N PRO A 9 5.15 6.01 0.48
CA PRO A 9 5.12 6.46 1.88
C PRO A 9 6.21 5.80 2.75
N SER A 10 6.74 4.64 2.35
CA SER A 10 7.78 3.93 3.09
C SER A 10 9.22 4.43 2.82
N MET A 11 9.44 5.27 1.81
CA MET A 11 10.78 5.62 1.34
C MET A 11 11.61 6.33 2.43
N GLY A 12 12.79 5.78 2.70
CA GLY A 12 13.75 6.38 3.65
C GLY A 12 13.41 6.15 5.14
N LEU A 13 12.36 5.39 5.43
CA LEU A 13 11.96 5.07 6.80
C LEU A 13 12.66 3.80 7.32
N ALA A 14 12.76 3.70 8.65
CA ALA A 14 13.20 2.47 9.30
C ALA A 14 12.16 1.35 9.09
N PRO A 15 12.57 0.06 9.00
CA PRO A 15 11.64 -1.04 8.72
C PRO A 15 10.42 -1.12 9.64
N GLN A 16 10.59 -0.79 10.93
CA GLN A 16 9.49 -0.79 11.90
C GLN A 16 8.43 0.29 11.61
N LEU A 17 8.85 1.47 11.15
CA LEU A 17 7.94 2.55 10.79
C LEU A 17 7.14 2.22 9.53
N VAL A 18 7.73 1.47 8.61
CA VAL A 18 7.02 0.98 7.42
C VAL A 18 5.85 0.09 7.84
N GLU A 19 6.09 -0.90 8.71
CA GLU A 19 5.03 -1.77 9.21
C GLU A 19 3.93 -0.98 9.94
N GLU A 20 4.32 -0.03 10.80
CA GLU A 20 3.37 0.81 11.55
C GLU A 20 2.47 1.65 10.61
N ILE A 21 3.04 2.26 9.56
CA ILE A 21 2.26 3.00 8.56
C ILE A 21 1.22 2.10 7.90
N PHE A 22 1.60 0.89 7.48
CA PHE A 22 0.66 -0.03 6.82
C PHE A 22 -0.44 -0.52 7.76
N GLU A 23 -0.15 -0.71 9.04
CA GLU A 23 -1.17 -1.03 10.04
C GLU A 23 -2.16 0.12 10.25
N ILE A 24 -1.69 1.36 10.31
CA ILE A 24 -2.55 2.55 10.42
C ILE A 24 -3.46 2.67 9.19
N VAL A 25 -2.87 2.52 8.00
CA VAL A 25 -3.58 2.57 6.71
C VAL A 25 -4.67 1.49 6.65
N LYS A 26 -4.33 0.25 7.01
CA LYS A 26 -5.29 -0.85 7.08
C LYS A 26 -6.42 -0.58 8.08
N ALA A 27 -6.08 -0.08 9.27
CA ALA A 27 -7.08 0.25 10.28
C ALA A 27 -8.03 1.36 9.83
N LEU A 28 -7.55 2.36 9.08
CA LEU A 28 -8.40 3.41 8.48
C LEU A 28 -9.37 2.83 7.45
N ASN A 29 -8.89 1.94 6.58
CA ASN A 29 -9.74 1.26 5.61
C ASN A 29 -10.85 0.45 6.29
N GLU A 30 -10.50 -0.38 7.27
CA GLU A 30 -11.43 -1.28 7.95
C GLU A 30 -12.44 -0.56 8.85
N LYS A 31 -11.99 0.48 9.58
CA LYS A 31 -12.82 1.15 10.59
C LYS A 31 -13.66 2.29 10.02
N GLU A 32 -13.09 3.03 9.07
CA GLU A 32 -13.72 4.25 8.53
C GLU A 32 -14.25 4.05 7.10
N GLY A 33 -14.00 2.89 6.48
CA GLY A 33 -14.45 2.60 5.11
C GLY A 33 -13.73 3.45 4.06
N VAL A 34 -12.56 3.98 4.39
CA VAL A 34 -11.78 4.83 3.49
C VAL A 34 -11.12 3.95 2.43
N SER A 35 -11.34 4.24 1.15
CA SER A 35 -10.62 3.56 0.07
C SER A 35 -9.17 4.04 0.01
N ILE A 36 -8.22 3.13 -0.17
CA ILE A 36 -6.80 3.49 -0.16
C ILE A 36 -6.17 2.95 -1.44
N LEU A 37 -5.51 3.85 -2.17
CA LEU A 37 -4.63 3.51 -3.27
C LEU A 37 -3.19 3.83 -2.87
N LEU A 38 -2.32 2.86 -3.10
CA LEU A 38 -0.96 2.81 -2.59
C LEU A 38 -0.02 2.46 -3.75
N ALA A 39 1.05 3.23 -3.92
CA ALA A 39 2.15 2.91 -4.81
C ALA A 39 3.45 2.74 -4.01
N GLU A 40 4.11 1.59 -4.17
CA GLU A 40 5.31 1.22 -3.42
C GLU A 40 6.32 0.52 -4.31
N GLN A 41 7.61 0.77 -4.04
CA GLN A 41 8.68 -0.02 -4.65
C GLN A 41 8.79 -1.41 -4.01
N ASN A 42 8.47 -1.53 -2.72
CA ASN A 42 8.42 -2.82 -2.04
C ASN A 42 7.05 -3.50 -2.24
N THR A 43 6.91 -4.15 -3.39
CA THR A 43 5.64 -4.78 -3.79
C THR A 43 5.17 -5.88 -2.83
N MET A 44 6.10 -6.62 -2.22
CA MET A 44 5.76 -7.71 -1.28
C MET A 44 5.10 -7.17 -0.01
N ILE A 45 5.57 -6.04 0.52
CA ILE A 45 4.92 -5.39 1.65
C ILE A 45 3.55 -4.86 1.23
N ALA A 46 3.46 -4.15 0.11
CA ALA A 46 2.18 -3.60 -0.34
C ALA A 46 1.09 -4.68 -0.49
N LEU A 47 1.41 -5.80 -1.16
CA LEU A 47 0.48 -6.92 -1.35
C LEU A 47 0.11 -7.63 -0.05
N LYS A 48 0.96 -7.62 0.97
CA LYS A 48 0.65 -8.21 2.28
C LYS A 48 -0.50 -7.47 2.99
N TYR A 49 -0.63 -6.16 2.76
CA TYR A 49 -1.62 -5.31 3.43
C TYR A 49 -2.77 -4.88 2.52
N ALA A 50 -2.66 -5.08 1.20
CA ALA A 50 -3.70 -4.75 0.24
C ALA A 50 -4.74 -5.87 0.11
N ASP A 51 -6.00 -5.49 -0.13
CA ASP A 51 -7.06 -6.44 -0.51
C ASP A 51 -6.90 -6.94 -1.94
N TYR A 52 -6.26 -6.13 -2.79
CA TYR A 52 -5.94 -6.43 -4.18
C TYR A 52 -4.84 -5.48 -4.66
N GLY A 53 -3.95 -5.94 -5.54
CA GLY A 53 -2.86 -5.14 -6.08
C GLY A 53 -2.37 -5.60 -7.45
N TYR A 54 -1.57 -4.75 -8.06
CA TYR A 54 -0.90 -5.01 -9.34
C TYR A 54 0.61 -4.86 -9.18
N ILE A 55 1.36 -5.77 -9.81
CA ILE A 55 2.81 -5.64 -9.96
C ILE A 55 3.10 -5.15 -11.37
N LEU A 56 3.80 -4.02 -11.46
CA LEU A 56 4.22 -3.41 -12.72
C LEU A 56 5.72 -3.62 -12.94
N GLU A 57 6.08 -4.23 -14.07
CA GLU A 57 7.47 -4.30 -14.54
C GLU A 57 7.57 -3.77 -15.98
N ASN A 58 8.49 -2.84 -16.23
CA ASN A 58 8.72 -2.25 -17.56
C ASN A 58 7.44 -1.72 -18.24
N GLY A 59 6.53 -1.14 -17.45
CA GLY A 59 5.26 -0.60 -17.93
C GLY A 59 4.18 -1.64 -18.26
N ARG A 60 4.35 -2.90 -17.81
CA ARG A 60 3.38 -3.98 -18.01
C ARG A 60 2.99 -4.58 -16.67
N VAL A 61 1.72 -4.95 -16.52
CA VAL A 61 1.25 -5.73 -15.37
C VAL A 61 1.75 -7.16 -15.56
N VAL A 62 2.55 -7.63 -14.61
CA VAL A 62 3.11 -9.00 -14.61
C VAL A 62 2.40 -9.92 -13.62
N MET A 63 1.70 -9.35 -12.64
CA MET A 63 0.91 -10.07 -11.65
C MET A 63 -0.20 -9.16 -11.12
N ASP A 64 -1.34 -9.78 -10.83
CA ASP A 64 -2.48 -9.17 -10.17
C ASP A 64 -3.04 -10.16 -9.13
N GLY A 65 -3.59 -9.64 -8.03
CA GLY A 65 -4.13 -10.46 -6.94
C GLY A 65 -4.40 -9.69 -5.67
#